data_AF-A0A4P6JKM2-F1
#
_entry.id   AF-A0A4P6JKM2-F1
#
_cell.length_a   1.000
_cell.length_b   1.000
_cell.length_c   1.000
_cell.angle_alpha   90.00
_cell.angle_beta   90.00
_cell.angle_gamma   90.00
#
_symmetry.space_group_name_H-M   'P 1'
#
loop_
_entity.id
_entity.type
_entity.pdbx_description
1 polymer ?
#
loop_
_entity_poly.entity_id
_entity_poly.type
_entity_poly.pdbx_seq_one_letter_code
_entity_poly.pdbx_strand_id
1 'polypeptide(L)'
;MVYTGKKPPSTTEAVTPSTREVPSLGAYSRGYVSEQAESQRVFNPFPDVSDKEPLIEVSEIQGNIVPGFLKDHVMLLFLKIDDVRNCKNWLKGLVPFISTAEEVLAFNRLFKQLRSRRGRETLAIKATWINIALTYDAIRQLTDLSSADFSDQAFKEGMVKRAAVLGDPTSPSKKNMEGNPDNWVISDRDADIVVMVQSDDVDDLNAQVEKIETSIFSRTRGTDGTSRSSGVRIVFMQRGQDLPRPFSGHEQFKFLDGVSQPGIRGYVKSTDGTDVLTPRQNPDNPNQGKPGQDLLWPGEFMFGYVYQDPKNTQDQKSSPSTSTSVPDPSNPTQMVEIHKGELAEAGPAWARNGSYMVFRRLRQDVGRFHTFLNAEARALNQSNPTFPPDPRFLGTKFVGRWPTGAPIMRATQTDNSELGRSDCANNDFEFMHPVNPCPDTPNSVTGCSNGALFPEPQADPSGMTCPFAAHIRKVYPRDDITPEGGGNSEASERHTQTHRLLRRGIPYGPVSPSSLEAPVIDGVDRGLLFVSYQSSIVGQFEFVSRFWIDNPDFPFNQAGFDFLIGQSNKPNDPTNNGNIISGRLPITDPNGPTIRWNQDWTITTGGGFYFCPSIQALREVLTV
;
A
#
# COMPACT_ATOMS: atom_id res chain seq x y z
N MET A 1 -8.34 31.20 45.60
CA MET A 1 -7.70 31.15 46.94
C MET A 1 -6.26 31.61 46.81
N VAL A 2 -5.77 32.31 47.83
CA VAL A 2 -4.58 33.17 47.84
C VAL A 2 -3.33 32.38 48.32
N TYR A 3 -2.12 32.96 48.09
CA TYR A 3 -0.82 32.72 48.77
C TYR A 3 -0.01 31.48 48.28
N THR A 4 1.31 31.46 48.07
CA THR A 4 2.44 32.41 48.23
C THR A 4 3.69 31.86 47.52
N GLY A 5 4.66 32.72 47.19
CA GLY A 5 5.99 32.30 46.73
C GLY A 5 6.95 31.87 47.86
N LYS A 6 8.09 31.27 47.45
CA LYS A 6 9.40 31.31 48.12
C LYS A 6 10.50 30.69 47.22
N LYS A 7 11.49 31.51 46.81
CA LYS A 7 12.93 31.11 46.66
C LYS A 7 13.52 30.99 48.09
N PRO A 8 14.69 30.35 48.38
CA PRO A 8 15.99 30.38 47.65
C PRO A 8 16.80 29.04 47.86
N PRO A 9 18.17 28.94 47.85
CA PRO A 9 19.24 29.81 47.36
C PRO A 9 20.23 29.15 46.38
N SER A 10 21.05 29.99 45.74
CA SER A 10 22.27 29.64 45.02
C SER A 10 23.47 29.58 45.96
N THR A 11 24.30 28.54 45.84
CA THR A 11 25.71 28.58 46.24
C THR A 11 26.54 27.89 45.17
N THR A 12 27.42 28.69 44.57
CA THR A 12 28.52 28.33 43.70
C THR A 12 29.68 27.74 44.51
N GLU A 13 30.16 26.55 44.15
CA GLU A 13 31.57 26.18 44.32
C GLU A 13 32.05 25.50 43.03
N ALA A 14 33.14 26.04 42.49
CA ALA A 14 33.81 25.55 41.31
C ALA A 14 34.77 24.42 41.69
N VAL A 15 34.65 23.27 41.01
CA VAL A 15 35.65 22.21 41.02
C VAL A 15 36.02 21.88 39.58
N THR A 16 37.30 22.03 39.27
CA THR A 16 37.97 21.76 37.99
C THR A 16 37.78 20.30 37.53
N PRO A 17 37.49 20.02 36.24
CA PRO A 17 37.42 18.65 35.75
C PRO A 17 38.81 18.14 35.35
N SER A 18 39.22 17.02 35.95
CA SER A 18 40.38 16.24 35.54
C SER A 18 40.11 15.54 34.21
N THR A 19 41.07 15.63 33.31
CA THR A 19 41.18 14.87 32.07
C THR A 19 41.07 13.36 32.31
N ARG A 20 40.07 12.71 31.71
CA ARG A 20 40.08 11.28 31.42
C ARG A 20 39.87 11.08 29.93
N GLU A 21 40.86 10.43 29.34
CA GLU A 21 41.00 10.09 27.93
C GLU A 21 39.85 9.18 27.47
N VAL A 22 39.27 9.52 26.32
CA VAL A 22 38.39 8.65 25.55
C VAL A 22 39.23 8.07 24.40
N PRO A 23 39.32 6.74 24.22
CA PRO A 23 40.15 6.15 23.18
C PRO A 23 39.60 6.46 21.78
N SER A 24 40.47 6.90 20.90
CA SER A 24 40.23 7.09 19.48
C SER A 24 39.92 5.76 18.79
N LEU A 25 38.73 5.63 18.20
CA LEU A 25 38.46 4.61 17.19
C LEU A 25 39.14 5.04 15.89
N GLY A 26 40.23 4.34 15.58
CA GLY A 26 41.09 4.56 14.44
C GLY A 26 40.38 4.39 13.11
N ALA A 27 40.84 5.20 12.17
CA ALA A 27 40.50 5.16 10.76
C ALA A 27 40.75 3.77 10.15
N TYR A 28 39.77 3.28 9.39
CA TYR A 28 40.03 2.42 8.23
C TYR A 28 39.65 3.20 6.98
N SER A 29 40.67 3.83 6.39
CA SER A 29 40.63 4.29 5.01
C SER A 29 40.59 3.09 4.08
N ARG A 30 39.58 2.98 3.22
CA ARG A 30 39.72 2.30 1.93
C ARG A 30 39.59 3.35 0.84
N GLY A 31 40.61 3.38 -0.02
CA GLY A 31 40.84 4.41 -1.01
C GLY A 31 39.70 4.52 -2.01
N TYR A 32 39.23 5.75 -2.20
CA TYR A 32 38.43 6.14 -3.34
C TYR A 32 39.37 6.27 -4.54
N VAL A 33 39.17 5.41 -5.55
CA VAL A 33 39.59 5.75 -6.90
C VAL A 33 38.48 6.60 -7.48
N SER A 34 38.81 7.85 -7.80
CA SER A 34 37.95 8.76 -8.53
C SER A 34 37.85 8.28 -9.98
N GLU A 35 36.65 7.91 -10.41
CA GLU A 35 36.30 7.90 -11.83
C GLU A 35 35.15 8.87 -12.09
N GLN A 36 35.25 9.46 -13.27
CA GLN A 36 34.73 10.77 -13.64
C GLN A 36 33.20 10.81 -13.68
N ALA A 37 32.67 11.99 -13.37
CA ALA A 37 31.26 12.32 -13.49
C ALA A 37 30.86 12.32 -14.98
N GLU A 38 30.47 11.17 -15.51
CA GLU A 38 29.68 11.09 -16.74
C GLU A 38 28.20 11.25 -16.40
N SER A 39 27.50 12.04 -17.21
CA SER A 39 26.06 12.24 -17.16
C SER A 39 25.35 10.88 -17.18
N GLN A 40 24.83 10.43 -16.04
CA GLN A 40 24.10 9.17 -15.93
C GLN A 40 22.81 9.23 -16.75
N ARG A 41 22.89 8.79 -18.00
CA ARG A 41 21.75 8.18 -18.68
C ARG A 41 21.39 6.94 -17.85
N VAL A 42 20.12 6.79 -17.51
CA VAL A 42 19.60 5.54 -16.94
C VAL A 42 19.78 4.48 -18.02
N PHE A 43 20.88 3.73 -17.94
CA PHE A 43 21.16 2.67 -18.90
C PHE A 43 20.17 1.54 -18.61
N ASN A 44 19.21 1.33 -19.52
CA ASN A 44 18.33 0.16 -19.52
C ASN A 44 19.15 -1.02 -20.08
N PRO A 45 19.53 -2.03 -19.28
CA PRO A 45 20.30 -3.17 -19.79
C PRO A 45 19.43 -4.12 -20.63
N PHE A 46 18.12 -3.90 -20.70
CA PHE A 46 17.17 -4.69 -21.46
C PHE A 46 16.86 -4.04 -22.83
N PRO A 47 16.54 -4.84 -23.87
CA PRO A 47 16.27 -4.33 -25.21
C PRO A 47 15.14 -3.30 -25.23
N ASP A 48 15.10 -2.50 -26.31
CA ASP A 48 13.98 -1.61 -26.58
C ASP A 48 12.66 -2.41 -26.55
N VAL A 49 11.83 -2.06 -25.57
CA VAL A 49 10.56 -2.71 -25.30
C VAL A 49 9.39 -1.80 -25.72
N SER A 50 9.67 -0.66 -26.39
CA SER A 50 8.69 0.34 -26.88
C SER A 50 7.58 -0.26 -27.72
N ASP A 51 7.89 -1.31 -28.47
CA ASP A 51 6.95 -1.95 -29.39
C ASP A 51 5.97 -2.91 -28.67
N LYS A 52 6.13 -3.14 -27.35
CA LYS A 52 5.41 -4.19 -26.60
C LYS A 52 4.62 -3.71 -25.39
N GLU A 53 5.08 -2.67 -24.70
CA GLU A 53 4.36 -2.05 -23.58
C GLU A 53 3.73 -0.72 -24.00
N PRO A 54 2.57 -0.33 -23.42
CA PRO A 54 1.88 0.88 -23.84
C PRO A 54 2.62 2.15 -23.41
N LEU A 55 2.44 3.23 -24.18
CA LEU A 55 2.72 4.58 -23.71
C LEU A 55 1.69 4.96 -22.63
N ILE A 56 2.17 5.44 -21.49
CA ILE A 56 1.37 5.88 -20.35
C ILE A 56 1.23 7.40 -20.42
N GLU A 57 -0.01 7.88 -20.48
CA GLU A 57 -0.34 9.31 -20.58
C GLU A 57 -0.22 9.99 -19.20
N VAL A 58 1.00 10.08 -18.68
CA VAL A 58 1.29 10.54 -17.31
C VAL A 58 0.84 11.97 -17.00
N SER A 59 0.63 12.81 -18.02
CA SER A 59 0.07 14.16 -17.86
C SER A 59 -1.44 14.15 -17.55
N GLU A 60 -2.12 13.03 -17.86
CA GLU A 60 -3.57 12.88 -17.69
C GLU A 60 -3.95 12.07 -16.46
N ILE A 61 -2.99 11.38 -15.84
CA ILE A 61 -3.21 10.54 -14.67
C ILE A 61 -2.91 11.36 -13.41
N GLN A 62 -3.79 11.30 -12.40
CA GLN A 62 -3.49 11.93 -11.11
C GLN A 62 -2.37 11.18 -10.37
N GLY A 63 -1.37 11.91 -9.87
CA GLY A 63 -0.10 11.33 -9.45
C GLY A 63 -0.13 10.46 -8.19
N ASN A 64 -1.23 10.47 -7.42
CA ASN A 64 -1.38 9.58 -6.27
C ASN A 64 -1.72 8.13 -6.68
N ILE A 65 -2.35 7.95 -7.86
CA ILE A 65 -2.59 6.62 -8.46
C ILE A 65 -1.24 5.97 -8.74
N VAL A 66 -0.45 6.61 -9.60
CA VAL A 66 0.92 6.21 -9.93
C VAL A 66 1.75 7.47 -10.20
N PRO A 67 3.01 7.56 -9.70
CA PRO A 67 3.72 6.58 -8.88
C PRO A 67 3.31 6.58 -7.40
N GLY A 68 2.42 7.49 -6.98
CA GLY A 68 2.09 7.75 -5.58
C GLY A 68 2.83 8.97 -5.04
N PHE A 69 2.15 9.75 -4.20
CA PHE A 69 2.73 10.96 -3.61
C PHE A 69 3.80 10.65 -2.55
N LEU A 70 3.59 9.61 -1.73
CA LEU A 70 4.53 9.07 -0.73
C LEU A 70 5.13 10.17 0.18
N LYS A 71 4.24 10.92 0.85
CA LYS A 71 4.61 12.06 1.70
C LYS A 71 4.34 11.79 3.18
N ASP A 72 5.03 12.55 4.02
CA ASP A 72 5.00 12.39 5.48
C ASP A 72 3.72 12.91 6.13
N HIS A 73 3.02 13.83 5.47
CA HIS A 73 1.82 14.47 6.01
C HIS A 73 0.68 14.47 5.01
N VAL A 74 -0.53 14.13 5.48
CA VAL A 74 -1.73 14.03 4.65
C VAL A 74 -2.91 14.71 5.33
N MET A 75 -3.71 15.43 4.56
CA MET A 75 -5.05 15.86 4.94
C MET A 75 -6.06 15.34 3.91
N LEU A 76 -7.04 14.56 4.38
CA LEU A 76 -8.20 14.16 3.59
C LEU A 76 -9.36 15.10 3.93
N LEU A 77 -9.86 15.84 2.95
CA LEU A 77 -11.06 16.67 3.06
C LEU A 77 -12.23 15.95 2.40
N PHE A 78 -13.20 15.53 3.21
CA PHE A 78 -14.42 14.88 2.75
C PHE A 78 -15.50 15.94 2.55
N LEU A 79 -16.05 16.01 1.34
CA LEU A 79 -16.96 17.06 0.93
C LEU A 79 -18.32 16.49 0.51
N LYS A 80 -19.39 17.23 0.81
CA LYS A 80 -20.74 17.01 0.27
C LYS A 80 -21.04 18.07 -0.79
N ILE A 81 -21.72 17.67 -1.87
CA ILE A 81 -22.24 18.60 -2.88
C ILE A 81 -23.57 19.16 -2.39
N ASP A 82 -23.64 20.49 -2.25
CA ASP A 82 -24.88 21.21 -1.89
C ASP A 82 -25.53 21.90 -3.11
N ASP A 83 -24.73 22.33 -4.09
CA ASP A 83 -25.20 22.91 -5.36
C ASP A 83 -24.30 22.46 -6.52
N VAL A 84 -24.88 21.69 -7.44
CA VAL A 84 -24.16 21.06 -8.57
C VAL A 84 -23.48 22.11 -9.44
N ARG A 85 -24.16 23.21 -9.79
CA ARG A 85 -23.62 24.19 -10.74
C ARG A 85 -22.43 24.93 -10.15
N ASN A 86 -22.54 25.35 -8.90
CA ASN A 86 -21.45 26.02 -8.20
C ASN A 86 -20.30 25.04 -7.91
N CYS A 87 -20.60 23.77 -7.56
CA CYS A 87 -19.60 22.73 -7.40
C CYS A 87 -18.78 22.55 -8.68
N LYS A 88 -19.41 22.47 -9.86
CA LYS A 88 -18.70 22.40 -11.13
C LYS A 88 -17.80 23.60 -11.39
N ASN A 89 -18.26 24.82 -11.06
CA ASN A 89 -17.45 26.04 -11.19
C ASN A 89 -16.25 26.04 -10.22
N TRP A 90 -16.47 25.64 -8.97
CA TRP A 90 -15.41 25.52 -7.98
C TRP A 90 -14.38 24.47 -8.40
N LEU A 91 -14.84 23.30 -8.83
CA LEU A 91 -13.99 22.21 -9.30
C LEU A 91 -13.11 22.67 -10.47
N LYS A 92 -13.65 23.46 -11.42
CA LYS A 92 -12.88 24.06 -12.53
C LYS A 92 -11.71 24.91 -12.04
N GLY A 93 -11.91 25.65 -10.95
CA GLY A 93 -10.85 26.43 -10.30
C GLY A 93 -9.81 25.57 -9.60
N LEU A 94 -10.18 24.38 -9.14
CA LEU A 94 -9.29 23.43 -8.48
C LEU A 94 -8.46 22.60 -9.47
N VAL A 95 -9.00 22.25 -10.66
CA VAL A 95 -8.35 21.37 -11.65
C VAL A 95 -6.88 21.72 -11.93
N PRO A 96 -6.48 23.00 -12.14
CA PRO A 96 -5.08 23.35 -12.42
C PRO A 96 -4.09 23.02 -11.29
N PHE A 97 -4.57 22.73 -10.08
CA PHE A 97 -3.75 22.40 -8.92
C PHE A 97 -3.71 20.90 -8.61
N ILE A 98 -4.48 20.09 -9.35
CA ILE A 98 -4.45 18.63 -9.21
C ILE A 98 -3.14 18.11 -9.80
N SER A 99 -2.37 17.39 -9.00
CA SER A 99 -1.02 16.95 -9.35
C SER A 99 -1.06 15.73 -10.25
N THR A 100 -0.29 15.79 -11.34
CA THR A 100 -0.21 14.75 -12.36
C THR A 100 0.86 13.71 -12.06
N ALA A 101 0.76 12.53 -12.67
CA ALA A 101 1.80 11.50 -12.58
C ALA A 101 3.12 11.99 -13.16
N GLU A 102 3.10 12.85 -14.18
CA GLU A 102 4.29 13.45 -14.79
C GLU A 102 5.10 14.26 -13.76
N GLU A 103 4.44 15.17 -13.04
CA GLU A 103 5.08 16.01 -12.02
C GLU A 103 5.68 15.18 -10.88
N VAL A 104 4.91 14.19 -10.41
CA VAL A 104 5.33 13.33 -9.30
C VAL A 104 6.48 12.41 -9.72
N LEU A 105 6.47 11.86 -10.94
CA LEU A 105 7.58 11.07 -11.48
C LEU A 105 8.86 11.91 -11.58
N ALA A 106 8.77 13.11 -12.12
CA ALA A 106 9.90 14.02 -12.24
C ALA A 106 10.50 14.34 -10.86
N PHE A 107 9.65 14.67 -9.87
CA PHE A 107 10.07 14.91 -8.49
C PHE A 107 10.76 13.68 -7.88
N ASN A 108 10.12 12.49 -7.98
CA ASN A 108 10.64 11.26 -7.39
C ASN A 108 12.01 10.87 -7.97
N ARG A 109 12.22 11.07 -9.28
CA ARG A 109 13.51 10.83 -9.94
C ARG A 109 14.59 11.76 -9.40
N LEU A 110 14.31 13.06 -9.33
CA LEU A 110 15.25 14.04 -8.77
C LEU A 110 15.56 13.73 -7.29
N PHE A 111 14.53 13.42 -6.50
CA PHE A 111 14.68 13.07 -5.09
C PHE A 111 15.60 11.86 -4.90
N LYS A 112 15.38 10.77 -5.65
CA LYS A 112 16.22 9.56 -5.60
C LYS A 112 17.67 9.86 -6.01
N GLN A 113 17.88 10.65 -7.05
CA GLN A 113 19.23 11.07 -7.48
C GLN A 113 19.95 11.87 -6.39
N LEU A 114 19.27 12.83 -5.76
CA LEU A 114 19.83 13.62 -4.66
C LEU A 114 20.19 12.75 -3.45
N ARG A 115 19.28 11.83 -3.05
CA ARG A 115 19.49 10.90 -1.95
C ARG A 115 20.67 9.98 -2.21
N SER A 116 20.75 9.38 -3.41
CA SER A 116 21.85 8.51 -3.83
C SER A 116 23.20 9.24 -3.75
N ARG A 117 23.30 10.42 -4.37
CA ARG A 117 24.53 11.22 -4.37
C ARG A 117 25.00 11.65 -2.98
N ARG A 118 24.07 11.87 -2.05
CA ARG A 118 24.38 12.42 -0.71
C ARG A 118 24.47 11.35 0.38
N GLY A 119 24.09 10.10 0.09
CA GLY A 119 24.03 9.00 1.07
C GLY A 119 23.01 9.18 2.18
N ARG A 120 22.17 10.23 2.11
CA ARG A 120 21.12 10.53 3.08
C ARG A 120 20.00 11.31 2.42
N GLU A 121 18.82 11.18 2.99
CA GLU A 121 17.69 12.05 2.66
C GLU A 121 18.02 13.50 3.04
N THR A 122 17.61 14.43 2.17
CA THR A 122 17.81 15.86 2.41
C THR A 122 16.52 16.62 2.17
N LEU A 123 16.21 17.57 3.05
CA LEU A 123 15.11 18.53 2.90
C LEU A 123 15.36 19.58 1.80
N ALA A 124 16.21 19.26 0.82
CA ALA A 124 16.64 20.20 -0.21
C ALA A 124 15.57 20.44 -1.29
N ILE A 125 14.66 19.47 -1.47
CA ILE A 125 13.45 19.62 -2.25
C ILE A 125 12.29 19.10 -1.41
N LYS A 126 11.15 19.79 -1.50
CA LYS A 126 9.88 19.45 -0.87
C LYS A 126 8.78 19.63 -1.90
N ALA A 127 7.67 18.94 -1.74
CA ALA A 127 6.50 19.10 -2.57
C ALA A 127 5.21 18.95 -1.77
N THR A 128 4.19 19.67 -2.22
CA THR A 128 2.81 19.51 -1.78
C THR A 128 1.97 19.15 -2.99
N TRP A 129 1.24 18.05 -2.89
CA TRP A 129 0.46 17.47 -3.98
C TRP A 129 -1.02 17.39 -3.63
N ILE A 130 -1.87 17.43 -4.67
CA ILE A 130 -3.34 17.38 -4.53
C ILE A 130 -3.91 16.31 -5.46
N ASN A 131 -4.78 15.46 -4.93
CA ASN A 131 -5.54 14.46 -5.67
C ASN A 131 -7.03 14.58 -5.32
N ILE A 132 -7.92 14.22 -6.24
CA ILE A 132 -9.37 14.24 -6.03
C ILE A 132 -10.01 12.92 -6.47
N ALA A 133 -11.00 12.48 -5.70
CA ALA A 133 -11.81 11.29 -5.98
C ALA A 133 -13.30 11.59 -5.74
N LEU A 134 -14.19 10.94 -6.51
CA LEU A 134 -15.63 11.17 -6.46
C LEU A 134 -16.40 9.85 -6.31
N THR A 135 -17.49 9.84 -5.55
CA THR A 135 -18.38 8.68 -5.49
C THR A 135 -19.17 8.53 -6.80
N TYR A 136 -19.76 7.36 -7.02
CA TYR A 136 -20.64 7.15 -8.17
C TYR A 136 -21.83 8.13 -8.19
N ASP A 137 -22.44 8.39 -7.03
CA ASP A 137 -23.53 9.34 -6.89
C ASP A 137 -23.09 10.78 -7.18
N ALA A 138 -21.86 11.15 -6.84
CA ALA A 138 -21.29 12.46 -7.20
C ALA A 138 -21.13 12.59 -8.72
N ILE A 139 -20.60 11.56 -9.39
CA ILE A 139 -20.46 11.55 -10.86
C ILE A 139 -21.83 11.68 -11.52
N ARG A 140 -22.84 10.91 -11.07
CA ARG A 140 -24.21 11.03 -11.59
C ARG A 140 -24.85 12.40 -11.41
N GLN A 141 -24.47 13.14 -10.37
CA GLN A 141 -24.94 14.51 -10.16
C GLN A 141 -24.18 15.50 -11.06
N LEU A 142 -22.90 15.25 -11.31
CA LEU A 142 -22.03 16.12 -12.10
C LEU A 142 -22.08 15.81 -13.60
N THR A 143 -22.66 14.70 -14.04
CA THR A 143 -22.80 14.33 -15.45
C THR A 143 -24.24 13.97 -15.79
N ASP A 144 -24.54 13.78 -17.07
CA ASP A 144 -25.79 13.13 -17.45
C ASP A 144 -25.75 11.63 -17.12
N LEU A 145 -26.91 11.03 -16.84
CA LEU A 145 -27.00 9.63 -16.37
C LEU A 145 -26.42 8.61 -17.37
N SER A 146 -26.53 8.86 -18.68
CA SER A 146 -25.93 8.03 -19.72
C SER A 146 -24.39 8.07 -19.72
N SER A 147 -23.81 9.11 -19.11
CA SER A 147 -22.36 9.30 -19.00
C SER A 147 -21.76 8.62 -17.76
N ALA A 148 -22.57 8.01 -16.90
CA ALA A 148 -22.16 7.31 -15.68
C ALA A 148 -22.32 5.79 -15.79
N ASP A 149 -21.94 5.19 -16.91
CA ASP A 149 -22.12 3.74 -17.17
C ASP A 149 -20.89 2.92 -16.72
N PHE A 150 -20.65 2.88 -15.40
CA PHE A 150 -19.60 2.04 -14.82
C PHE A 150 -20.07 0.60 -14.63
N SER A 151 -19.23 -0.38 -14.97
CA SER A 151 -19.60 -1.80 -14.86
C SER A 151 -19.49 -2.32 -13.41
N ASP A 152 -18.54 -1.80 -12.62
CA ASP A 152 -18.25 -2.27 -11.26
C ASP A 152 -19.43 -2.03 -10.30
N GLN A 153 -19.99 -3.12 -9.77
CA GLN A 153 -21.16 -3.07 -8.91
C GLN A 153 -20.86 -2.48 -7.53
N ALA A 154 -19.67 -2.72 -6.99
CA ALA A 154 -19.31 -2.19 -5.68
C ALA A 154 -19.19 -0.67 -5.73
N PHE A 155 -18.57 -0.12 -6.78
CA PHE A 155 -18.51 1.33 -6.99
C PHE A 155 -19.91 1.96 -7.10
N LYS A 156 -20.82 1.34 -7.86
CA LYS A 156 -22.20 1.82 -8.01
C LYS A 156 -23.01 1.79 -6.71
N GLU A 157 -22.80 0.77 -5.88
CA GLU A 157 -23.55 0.58 -4.64
C GLU A 157 -23.04 1.45 -3.48
N GLY A 158 -21.72 1.68 -3.43
CA GLY A 158 -21.03 2.31 -2.30
C GLY A 158 -20.69 1.32 -1.19
N MET A 159 -19.57 1.56 -0.50
CA MET A 159 -18.99 0.68 0.49
C MET A 159 -19.93 0.38 1.65
N VAL A 160 -20.75 1.33 2.09
CA VAL A 160 -21.67 1.06 3.20
C VAL A 160 -22.67 -0.07 2.86
N LYS A 161 -23.18 -0.10 1.63
CA LYS A 161 -24.06 -1.20 1.18
C LYS A 161 -23.29 -2.51 1.01
N ARG A 162 -21.99 -2.43 0.71
CA ARG A 162 -21.07 -3.56 0.55
C ARG A 162 -20.44 -4.03 1.88
N ALA A 163 -20.64 -3.32 2.99
CA ALA A 163 -19.96 -3.60 4.25
C ALA A 163 -20.17 -5.03 4.75
N ALA A 164 -21.37 -5.59 4.56
CA ALA A 164 -21.66 -6.98 4.92
C ALA A 164 -20.83 -8.00 4.14
N VAL A 165 -20.53 -7.74 2.86
CA VAL A 165 -19.65 -8.62 2.08
C VAL A 165 -18.20 -8.44 2.46
N LEU A 166 -17.79 -7.26 2.94
CA LEU A 166 -16.44 -6.96 3.42
C LEU A 166 -16.12 -7.51 4.82
N GLY A 167 -17.07 -8.20 5.46
CA GLY A 167 -16.88 -8.74 6.81
C GLY A 167 -17.19 -7.76 7.94
N ASP A 168 -17.63 -6.54 7.64
CA ASP A 168 -17.94 -5.53 8.65
C ASP A 168 -19.23 -5.92 9.41
N PRO A 169 -19.33 -5.61 10.72
CA PRO A 169 -20.46 -6.01 11.54
C PRO A 169 -21.72 -5.22 11.16
N THR A 170 -22.66 -5.87 10.46
CA THR A 170 -23.92 -5.26 9.97
C THR A 170 -25.18 -5.84 10.60
N SER A 171 -25.08 -6.92 11.37
CA SER A 171 -26.25 -7.57 11.98
C SER A 171 -26.91 -6.68 13.04
N PRO A 172 -28.24 -6.80 13.28
CA PRO A 172 -28.93 -6.03 14.31
C PRO A 172 -28.32 -6.19 15.71
N SER A 173 -27.81 -7.37 16.05
CA SER A 173 -27.12 -7.65 17.31
C SER A 173 -25.79 -6.92 17.48
N LYS A 174 -25.19 -6.47 16.38
CA LYS A 174 -23.89 -5.79 16.32
C LYS A 174 -24.02 -4.29 16.04
N LYS A 175 -25.24 -3.74 16.11
CA LYS A 175 -25.53 -2.33 15.80
C LYS A 175 -24.72 -1.32 16.61
N ASN A 176 -24.34 -1.66 17.84
CA ASN A 176 -23.55 -0.78 18.70
C ASN A 176 -22.03 -1.01 18.60
N MET A 177 -21.58 -1.93 17.74
CA MET A 177 -20.14 -2.13 17.53
C MET A 177 -19.56 -0.95 16.77
N GLU A 178 -18.38 -0.50 17.19
CA GLU A 178 -17.62 0.56 16.52
C GLU A 178 -17.42 0.26 15.02
N GLY A 179 -17.19 -1.02 14.68
CA GLY A 179 -17.03 -1.49 13.31
C GLY A 179 -18.25 -1.33 12.39
N ASN A 180 -19.45 -1.10 12.96
CA ASN A 180 -20.68 -1.09 12.18
C ASN A 180 -20.76 0.18 11.33
N PRO A 181 -21.14 0.10 10.04
CA PRO A 181 -21.25 1.26 9.16
C PRO A 181 -22.13 2.39 9.66
N ASP A 182 -23.13 2.12 10.50
CA ASP A 182 -23.98 3.15 11.12
C ASP A 182 -23.23 3.98 12.18
N ASN A 183 -22.10 3.49 12.69
CA ASN A 183 -21.26 4.17 13.68
C ASN A 183 -19.96 4.71 13.08
N TRP A 184 -19.74 4.54 11.77
CA TRP A 184 -18.57 5.10 11.12
C TRP A 184 -18.55 6.62 11.22
N VAL A 185 -17.36 7.19 11.43
CA VAL A 185 -17.18 8.65 11.55
C VAL A 185 -17.28 9.34 10.19
N ILE A 186 -17.08 8.60 9.10
CA ILE A 186 -17.21 9.08 7.73
C ILE A 186 -17.46 7.94 6.76
N SER A 187 -18.34 8.14 5.78
CA SER A 187 -18.58 7.19 4.70
C SER A 187 -18.89 7.85 3.35
N ASP A 188 -18.98 7.04 2.30
CA ASP A 188 -19.47 7.47 0.98
C ASP A 188 -20.97 7.79 0.93
N ARG A 189 -21.74 7.57 2.02
CA ARG A 189 -23.08 8.17 2.18
C ARG A 189 -23.00 9.65 2.53
N ASP A 190 -21.97 10.02 3.29
CA ASP A 190 -21.81 11.32 3.90
C ASP A 190 -21.01 12.29 3.01
N ALA A 191 -20.06 11.75 2.23
CA ALA A 191 -19.13 12.51 1.40
C ALA A 191 -19.13 12.04 -0.05
N ASP A 192 -19.44 12.98 -0.94
CA ASP A 192 -19.50 12.80 -2.39
C ASP A 192 -18.10 12.92 -3.04
N ILE A 193 -17.22 13.73 -2.45
CA ILE A 193 -15.88 14.04 -2.97
C ILE A 193 -14.85 13.92 -1.84
N VAL A 194 -13.67 13.40 -2.17
CA VAL A 194 -12.48 13.46 -1.31
C VAL A 194 -11.39 14.25 -2.02
N VAL A 195 -10.94 15.33 -1.40
CA VAL A 195 -9.72 16.05 -1.80
C VAL A 195 -8.60 15.65 -0.85
N MET A 196 -7.48 15.18 -1.39
CA MET A 196 -6.33 14.73 -0.63
C MET A 196 -5.17 15.67 -0.88
N VAL A 197 -4.68 16.29 0.18
CA VAL A 197 -3.47 17.11 0.15
C VAL A 197 -2.37 16.35 0.87
N GLN A 198 -1.21 16.20 0.25
CA GLN A 198 -0.07 15.52 0.85
C GLN A 198 1.19 16.36 0.73
N SER A 199 2.01 16.43 1.77
CA SER A 199 3.23 17.24 1.78
C SER A 199 4.36 16.62 2.57
N ASP A 200 5.60 16.92 2.16
CA ASP A 200 6.81 16.62 2.94
C ASP A 200 6.89 17.47 4.23
N ASP A 201 6.13 18.57 4.30
CA ASP A 201 6.17 19.51 5.43
C ASP A 201 4.77 19.88 5.93
N VAL A 202 4.61 19.91 7.25
CA VAL A 202 3.32 20.15 7.89
C VAL A 202 2.82 21.58 7.67
N ASP A 203 3.71 22.57 7.59
CA ASP A 203 3.32 23.97 7.39
C ASP A 203 2.87 24.18 5.94
N ASP A 204 3.57 23.57 4.98
CA ASP A 204 3.17 23.57 3.57
C ASP A 204 1.84 22.83 3.36
N LEU A 205 1.60 21.73 4.08
CA LEU A 205 0.30 21.04 4.12
C LEU A 205 -0.79 21.99 4.61
N ASN A 206 -0.60 22.59 5.79
CA ASN A 206 -1.61 23.46 6.42
C ASN A 206 -1.93 24.67 5.52
N ALA A 207 -0.90 25.30 4.94
CA ALA A 207 -1.09 26.43 4.04
C ALA A 207 -1.87 26.04 2.78
N GLN A 208 -1.66 24.83 2.25
CA GLN A 208 -2.41 24.37 1.08
C GLN A 208 -3.85 23.97 1.43
N VAL A 209 -4.06 23.37 2.60
CA VAL A 209 -5.41 23.08 3.12
C VAL A 209 -6.20 24.37 3.32
N GLU A 210 -5.59 25.39 3.95
CA GLU A 210 -6.22 26.69 4.18
C GLU A 210 -6.66 27.36 2.86
N LYS A 211 -5.86 27.26 1.79
CA LYS A 211 -6.25 27.75 0.46
C LYS A 211 -7.48 27.03 -0.09
N ILE A 212 -7.56 25.72 0.06
CA ILE A 212 -8.71 24.93 -0.38
C ILE A 212 -9.95 25.28 0.46
N GLU A 213 -9.82 25.32 1.78
CA GLU A 213 -10.90 25.74 2.69
C GLU A 213 -11.39 27.14 2.33
N THR A 214 -10.48 28.09 2.13
CA THR A 214 -10.81 29.46 1.71
C THR A 214 -11.57 29.45 0.39
N SER A 215 -11.18 28.63 -0.59
CA SER A 215 -11.90 28.49 -1.87
C SER A 215 -13.32 27.91 -1.72
N ILE A 216 -13.56 27.12 -0.67
CA ILE A 216 -14.85 26.51 -0.37
C ILE A 216 -15.77 27.49 0.39
N PHE A 217 -15.23 28.19 1.40
CA PHE A 217 -16.00 29.09 2.26
C PHE A 217 -16.18 30.49 1.68
N SER A 218 -15.23 30.96 0.86
CA SER A 218 -15.32 32.30 0.27
C SER A 218 -16.44 32.35 -0.74
N ARG A 219 -17.33 33.34 -0.58
CA ARG A 219 -18.35 33.59 -1.59
C ARG A 219 -17.76 34.43 -2.71
N THR A 220 -17.69 33.87 -3.91
CA THR A 220 -17.30 34.62 -5.11
C THR A 220 -18.39 35.62 -5.47
N ARG A 221 -18.02 36.82 -5.94
CA ARG A 221 -19.00 37.75 -6.53
C ARG A 221 -19.10 37.48 -8.02
N GLY A 222 -20.30 37.19 -8.50
CA GLY A 222 -20.61 37.17 -9.92
C GLY A 222 -20.44 38.56 -10.54
N THR A 223 -20.35 38.60 -11.87
CA THR A 223 -20.32 39.86 -12.64
C THR A 223 -21.59 40.70 -12.45
N ASP A 224 -22.66 40.07 -12.00
CA ASP A 224 -23.94 40.66 -11.58
C ASP A 224 -23.93 41.20 -10.13
N GLY A 225 -22.80 41.10 -9.42
CA GLY A 225 -22.66 41.48 -8.02
C GLY A 225 -23.20 40.45 -7.01
N THR A 226 -23.75 39.32 -7.47
CA THR A 226 -24.32 38.29 -6.60
C THR A 226 -23.24 37.46 -5.92
N SER A 227 -23.43 37.16 -4.63
CA SER A 227 -22.51 36.34 -3.85
C SER A 227 -22.85 34.86 -4.02
N ARG A 228 -21.94 34.05 -4.59
CA ARG A 228 -22.15 32.62 -4.87
C ARG A 228 -21.27 31.77 -3.96
N SER A 229 -21.84 30.71 -3.38
CA SER A 229 -21.06 29.69 -2.66
C SER A 229 -20.26 28.84 -3.64
N SER A 230 -19.32 28.03 -3.13
CA SER A 230 -18.59 27.01 -3.90
C SER A 230 -19.47 25.82 -4.32
N GLY A 231 -20.67 25.68 -3.75
CA GLY A 231 -21.56 24.54 -4.00
C GLY A 231 -21.15 23.24 -3.31
N VAL A 232 -20.13 23.29 -2.45
CA VAL A 232 -19.67 22.17 -1.63
C VAL A 232 -19.47 22.61 -0.19
N ARG A 233 -19.50 21.65 0.74
CA ARG A 233 -19.12 21.85 2.14
C ARG A 233 -18.26 20.71 2.66
N ILE A 234 -17.36 21.01 3.58
CA ILE A 234 -16.57 20.00 4.29
C ILE A 234 -17.47 19.32 5.33
N VAL A 235 -17.58 17.99 5.27
CA VAL A 235 -18.31 17.18 6.25
C VAL A 235 -17.39 16.53 7.27
N PHE A 236 -16.15 16.24 6.89
CA PHE A 236 -15.16 15.63 7.75
C PHE A 236 -13.75 15.92 7.24
N MET A 237 -12.79 15.99 8.16
CA MET A 237 -11.38 16.10 7.84
C MET A 237 -10.61 15.06 8.60
N GLN A 238 -9.69 14.39 7.93
CA GLN A 238 -8.85 13.37 8.54
C GLN A 238 -7.39 13.66 8.24
N ARG A 239 -6.63 13.94 9.30
CA ARG A 239 -5.18 14.06 9.23
C ARG A 239 -4.54 12.67 9.30
N GLY A 240 -3.59 12.42 8.41
CA GLY A 240 -2.66 11.30 8.45
C GLY A 240 -1.23 11.83 8.54
N GLN A 241 -0.34 11.05 9.13
CA GLN A 241 1.08 11.37 9.18
C GLN A 241 1.92 10.12 9.36
N ASP A 242 3.12 10.14 8.79
CA ASP A 242 4.15 9.17 9.11
C ASP A 242 4.45 9.21 10.61
N LEU A 243 4.82 8.06 11.17
CA LEU A 243 5.16 8.01 12.58
C LEU A 243 6.54 8.68 12.80
N PRO A 244 6.71 9.43 13.90
CA PRO A 244 8.01 9.99 14.24
C PRO A 244 9.06 8.89 14.39
N ARG A 245 10.32 9.27 14.16
CA ARG A 245 11.47 8.40 14.40
C ARG A 245 11.43 7.82 15.83
N PRO A 246 11.80 6.55 16.01
CA PRO A 246 12.42 5.65 15.02
C PRO A 246 11.42 4.92 14.09
N PHE A 247 10.11 5.17 14.19
CA PHE A 247 9.07 4.39 13.53
C PHE A 247 8.64 4.94 12.16
N SER A 248 9.45 5.80 11.53
CA SER A 248 9.17 6.31 10.18
C SER A 248 8.99 5.15 9.20
N GLY A 249 7.94 5.21 8.38
CA GLY A 249 7.48 4.16 7.48
C GLY A 249 6.74 3.00 8.14
N HIS A 250 6.57 2.98 9.47
CA HIS A 250 5.87 1.90 10.17
C HIS A 250 4.40 2.27 10.43
N GLU A 251 3.54 1.25 10.49
CA GLU A 251 2.16 1.40 10.95
C GLU A 251 2.04 1.34 12.50
N GLN A 252 0.82 1.45 13.05
CA GLN A 252 0.66 1.63 14.50
C GLN A 252 1.04 0.39 15.34
N PHE A 253 0.94 -0.82 14.80
CA PHE A 253 1.48 -2.06 15.41
C PHE A 253 3.01 -2.18 15.31
N LYS A 254 3.69 -1.19 14.74
CA LYS A 254 5.16 -1.06 14.64
C LYS A 254 5.80 -2.01 13.63
N PHE A 255 5.11 -2.35 12.55
CA PHE A 255 5.69 -3.04 11.40
C PHE A 255 5.94 -2.06 10.25
N LEU A 256 7.10 -2.17 9.60
CA LEU A 256 7.39 -1.40 8.39
C LEU A 256 6.35 -1.73 7.30
N ASP A 257 5.69 -0.70 6.78
CA ASP A 257 4.71 -0.82 5.70
C ASP A 257 5.28 -0.25 4.38
N GLY A 258 4.54 -0.43 3.28
CA GLY A 258 4.89 0.12 1.97
C GLY A 258 5.97 -0.65 1.20
N VAL A 259 6.45 -1.79 1.72
CA VAL A 259 7.56 -2.57 1.13
C VAL A 259 7.18 -3.20 -0.22
N SER A 260 6.11 -4.01 -0.25
CA SER A 260 5.69 -4.74 -1.45
C SER A 260 4.56 -4.01 -2.17
N GLN A 261 4.85 -3.58 -3.40
CA GLN A 261 3.93 -2.95 -4.35
C GLN A 261 4.16 -3.59 -5.72
N PRO A 262 3.10 -3.83 -6.51
CA PRO A 262 3.27 -4.30 -7.88
C PRO A 262 4.07 -3.29 -8.70
N GLY A 263 4.91 -3.79 -9.60
CA GLY A 263 5.48 -2.98 -10.67
C GLY A 263 4.46 -2.82 -11.80
N ILE A 264 4.49 -1.69 -12.49
CA ILE A 264 3.58 -1.40 -13.61
C ILE A 264 4.40 -1.24 -14.89
N ARG A 265 3.96 -1.94 -15.95
CA ARG A 265 4.51 -1.83 -17.31
C ARG A 265 4.19 -0.47 -17.95
N GLY A 266 4.93 -0.10 -18.98
CA GLY A 266 4.66 1.05 -19.84
C GLY A 266 5.74 2.12 -19.83
N TYR A 267 5.86 2.82 -20.96
CA TYR A 267 6.78 3.94 -21.17
C TYR A 267 6.11 5.27 -20.85
N VAL A 268 6.93 6.24 -20.49
CA VAL A 268 6.52 7.61 -20.21
C VAL A 268 6.81 8.53 -21.39
N LYS A 269 7.91 8.29 -22.13
CA LYS A 269 8.27 9.05 -23.34
C LYS A 269 8.68 8.14 -24.49
N SER A 270 8.24 8.51 -25.70
CA SER A 270 8.29 7.67 -26.91
C SER A 270 9.66 7.57 -27.61
N THR A 271 10.68 8.32 -27.20
CA THR A 271 11.83 8.57 -28.10
C THR A 271 12.95 7.54 -28.04
N ASP A 272 13.01 6.67 -27.03
CA ASP A 272 14.04 5.61 -26.95
C ASP A 272 13.63 4.33 -26.18
N GLY A 273 12.38 4.22 -25.72
CA GLY A 273 11.91 3.04 -24.97
C GLY A 273 12.61 2.78 -23.64
N THR A 274 13.47 3.70 -23.16
CA THR A 274 14.20 3.54 -21.89
C THR A 274 13.50 4.22 -20.72
N ASP A 275 12.67 5.23 -21.00
CA ASP A 275 11.91 5.96 -20.00
C ASP A 275 10.64 5.21 -19.61
N VAL A 276 10.75 4.33 -18.60
CA VAL A 276 9.67 3.48 -18.10
C VAL A 276 9.06 3.99 -16.78
N LEU A 277 7.80 3.60 -16.54
CA LEU A 277 7.08 3.91 -15.30
C LEU A 277 7.71 3.23 -14.09
N THR A 278 8.06 1.96 -14.23
CA THR A 278 8.78 1.17 -13.20
C THR A 278 10.19 0.84 -13.67
N PRO A 279 11.26 1.31 -13.01
CA PRO A 279 12.62 0.99 -13.40
C PRO A 279 12.89 -0.53 -13.44
N ARG A 280 13.62 -1.00 -14.47
CA ARG A 280 14.02 -2.41 -14.66
C ARG A 280 15.36 -2.68 -13.97
N GLN A 281 15.29 -2.91 -12.67
CA GLN A 281 16.45 -3.07 -11.79
C GLN A 281 16.79 -4.54 -11.48
N ASN A 282 15.90 -5.51 -11.72
CA ASN A 282 16.26 -6.92 -11.62
C ASN A 282 17.05 -7.35 -12.88
N PRO A 283 18.36 -7.67 -12.79
CA PRO A 283 19.14 -8.09 -13.96
C PRO A 283 18.76 -9.47 -14.49
N ASP A 284 18.19 -10.35 -13.66
CA ASP A 284 17.95 -11.76 -13.99
C ASP A 284 16.53 -12.01 -14.52
N ASN A 285 15.60 -11.08 -14.28
CA ASN A 285 14.21 -11.22 -14.71
C ASN A 285 13.64 -9.91 -15.30
N PRO A 286 13.46 -9.82 -16.63
CA PRO A 286 12.92 -8.62 -17.30
C PRO A 286 11.43 -8.36 -16.99
N ASN A 287 10.72 -9.34 -16.41
CA ASN A 287 9.34 -9.21 -15.95
C ASN A 287 9.23 -8.68 -14.52
N GLN A 288 10.35 -8.22 -13.94
CA GLN A 288 10.39 -7.61 -12.63
C GLN A 288 10.99 -6.20 -12.66
N GLY A 289 10.48 -5.33 -11.78
CA GLY A 289 11.08 -4.04 -11.50
C GLY A 289 12.32 -4.21 -10.64
N LYS A 290 12.12 -4.58 -9.38
CA LYS A 290 13.17 -5.08 -8.47
C LYS A 290 12.97 -6.59 -8.24
N PRO A 291 13.95 -7.32 -7.71
CA PRO A 291 13.77 -8.73 -7.37
C PRO A 291 12.53 -8.98 -6.50
N GLY A 292 11.64 -9.87 -6.97
CA GLY A 292 10.33 -10.17 -6.37
C GLY A 292 9.24 -9.09 -6.56
N GLN A 293 9.47 -8.08 -7.40
CA GLN A 293 8.48 -7.08 -7.80
C GLN A 293 8.03 -7.31 -9.24
N ASP A 294 6.99 -8.11 -9.42
CA ASP A 294 6.46 -8.43 -10.76
C ASP A 294 5.85 -7.22 -11.44
N LEU A 295 6.05 -7.17 -12.76
CA LEU A 295 5.52 -6.15 -13.64
C LEU A 295 4.18 -6.59 -14.22
N LEU A 296 3.13 -5.91 -13.81
CA LEU A 296 1.77 -6.13 -14.28
C LEU A 296 1.38 -5.13 -15.37
N TRP A 297 0.38 -5.53 -16.16
CA TRP A 297 -0.21 -4.66 -17.15
C TRP A 297 -0.99 -3.50 -16.50
N PRO A 298 -0.92 -2.27 -17.04
CA PRO A 298 -1.48 -1.09 -16.37
C PRO A 298 -3.00 -1.12 -16.21
N GLY A 299 -3.71 -1.92 -17.02
CA GLY A 299 -5.15 -2.10 -16.96
C GLY A 299 -5.64 -2.75 -15.67
N GLU A 300 -4.76 -3.35 -14.86
CA GLU A 300 -5.08 -3.79 -13.49
C GLU A 300 -5.30 -2.61 -12.53
N PHE A 301 -4.81 -1.42 -12.87
CA PHE A 301 -4.83 -0.27 -11.97
C PHE A 301 -5.49 0.97 -12.58
N MET A 302 -5.52 1.09 -13.90
CA MET A 302 -5.95 2.29 -14.60
C MET A 302 -6.80 1.95 -15.83
N PHE A 303 -7.80 2.78 -16.09
CA PHE A 303 -8.74 2.59 -17.19
C PHE A 303 -8.09 2.94 -18.54
N GLY A 304 -8.47 2.21 -19.59
CA GLY A 304 -8.00 2.43 -20.96
C GLY A 304 -6.66 1.76 -21.30
N TYR A 305 -6.18 0.87 -20.44
CA TYR A 305 -4.99 0.05 -20.71
C TYR A 305 -5.35 -1.43 -20.69
N VAL A 306 -4.48 -2.26 -21.25
CA VAL A 306 -4.66 -3.72 -21.27
C VAL A 306 -4.55 -4.28 -19.85
N TYR A 307 -5.42 -5.23 -19.50
CA TYR A 307 -5.41 -5.90 -18.20
C TYR A 307 -4.53 -7.18 -18.21
N GLN A 308 -4.39 -7.82 -17.07
CA GLN A 308 -3.68 -9.09 -16.90
C GLN A 308 -4.61 -10.27 -17.24
N ASP A 309 -4.34 -11.01 -18.32
CA ASP A 309 -5.06 -12.25 -18.63
C ASP A 309 -4.29 -13.47 -18.10
N PRO A 310 -4.77 -14.12 -17.01
CA PRO A 310 -4.09 -15.28 -16.41
C PRO A 310 -4.13 -16.53 -17.31
N LYS A 311 -4.93 -16.54 -18.38
CA LYS A 311 -5.04 -17.64 -19.35
C LYS A 311 -4.12 -17.44 -20.56
N ASN A 312 -3.68 -16.22 -20.84
CA ASN A 312 -2.77 -15.95 -21.94
C ASN A 312 -1.33 -16.30 -21.53
N THR A 313 -0.93 -17.55 -21.76
CA THR A 313 0.44 -18.02 -21.47
C THR A 313 1.39 -17.90 -22.66
N GLN A 314 0.96 -17.32 -23.80
CA GLN A 314 1.73 -17.26 -25.07
C GLN A 314 2.48 -18.56 -25.48
N ASP A 315 1.94 -19.74 -25.14
CA ASP A 315 2.48 -21.05 -25.58
C ASP A 315 1.52 -21.88 -26.47
N GLN A 316 0.34 -21.35 -26.82
CA GLN A 316 -0.67 -22.15 -27.54
C GLN A 316 -0.71 -22.02 -29.07
N LYS A 317 0.37 -21.56 -29.72
CA LYS A 317 0.47 -21.65 -31.20
C LYS A 317 1.85 -22.04 -31.72
N SER A 318 2.40 -23.15 -31.22
CA SER A 318 3.11 -24.09 -32.10
C SER A 318 3.31 -25.46 -31.44
N SER A 319 2.65 -26.45 -32.04
CA SER A 319 2.91 -27.90 -31.98
C SER A 319 2.14 -28.74 -30.94
N PRO A 320 1.41 -29.78 -31.38
CA PRO A 320 0.87 -30.80 -30.49
C PRO A 320 1.99 -31.76 -30.07
N SER A 321 1.93 -32.18 -28.80
CA SER A 321 2.74 -33.22 -28.15
C SER A 321 4.16 -32.83 -27.70
N THR A 322 4.36 -32.96 -26.38
CA THR A 322 5.64 -33.22 -25.69
C THR A 322 6.78 -32.23 -25.96
N SER A 323 6.72 -31.03 -25.37
CA SER A 323 7.94 -30.40 -24.85
C SER A 323 7.62 -29.43 -23.70
N THR A 324 8.13 -29.76 -22.53
CA THR A 324 8.46 -28.79 -21.47
C THR A 324 9.53 -27.84 -22.02
N SER A 325 9.13 -26.73 -22.62
CA SER A 325 10.04 -25.63 -22.92
C SER A 325 9.66 -24.45 -22.06
N VAL A 326 10.35 -24.33 -20.93
CA VAL A 326 10.48 -23.07 -20.19
C VAL A 326 10.99 -22.01 -21.19
N PRO A 327 10.41 -20.80 -21.23
CA PRO A 327 10.92 -19.72 -22.10
C PRO A 327 12.42 -19.53 -21.89
N ASP A 328 13.18 -19.40 -22.98
CA ASP A 328 14.63 -19.18 -22.92
C ASP A 328 14.93 -17.84 -22.23
N PRO A 329 15.56 -17.83 -21.04
CA PRO A 329 15.88 -16.61 -20.31
C PRO A 329 16.83 -15.67 -21.09
N SER A 330 17.52 -16.20 -22.11
CA SER A 330 18.44 -15.44 -22.96
C SER A 330 17.76 -14.70 -24.13
N ASN A 331 16.44 -14.81 -24.29
CA ASN A 331 15.66 -14.10 -25.30
C ASN A 331 14.60 -13.16 -24.66
N PRO A 332 14.97 -11.93 -24.25
CA PRO A 332 14.07 -11.00 -23.56
C PRO A 332 12.84 -10.63 -24.40
N THR A 333 12.93 -10.77 -25.71
CA THR A 333 11.87 -10.47 -26.68
C THR A 333 10.66 -11.42 -26.58
N GLN A 334 10.77 -12.65 -26.07
CA GLN A 334 9.60 -13.54 -25.89
C GLN A 334 8.85 -13.31 -24.56
N MET A 335 9.47 -12.65 -23.58
CA MET A 335 8.97 -12.60 -22.19
C MET A 335 7.99 -11.44 -21.91
N VAL A 336 7.90 -10.44 -22.79
CA VAL A 336 7.26 -9.14 -22.51
C VAL A 336 5.75 -9.11 -22.80
N GLU A 337 5.20 -10.08 -23.54
CA GLU A 337 3.76 -10.14 -23.87
C GLU A 337 2.96 -11.17 -23.05
N ILE A 338 3.62 -11.80 -22.08
CA ILE A 338 3.02 -12.80 -21.22
C ILE A 338 1.84 -12.18 -20.45
N HIS A 339 0.69 -12.88 -20.43
CA HIS A 339 -0.55 -12.48 -19.75
C HIS A 339 -1.14 -11.13 -20.21
N LYS A 340 -0.81 -10.66 -21.41
CA LYS A 340 -1.43 -9.47 -21.96
C LYS A 340 -2.90 -9.77 -22.30
N GLY A 341 -3.82 -9.10 -21.61
CA GLY A 341 -5.25 -9.19 -21.87
C GLY A 341 -5.72 -8.20 -22.95
N GLU A 342 -7.03 -8.02 -23.02
CA GLU A 342 -7.68 -7.02 -23.86
C GLU A 342 -7.74 -5.65 -23.14
N LEU A 343 -8.21 -4.62 -23.83
CA LEU A 343 -8.46 -3.32 -23.20
C LEU A 343 -9.59 -3.47 -22.18
N ALA A 344 -9.37 -2.95 -20.97
CA ALA A 344 -10.41 -2.92 -19.94
C ALA A 344 -11.45 -1.84 -20.26
N GLU A 345 -12.60 -2.21 -20.82
CA GLU A 345 -13.78 -1.35 -20.97
C GLU A 345 -14.68 -1.42 -19.73
N ALA A 346 -14.19 -0.89 -18.60
CA ALA A 346 -14.92 -0.95 -17.31
C ALA A 346 -15.80 0.28 -17.02
N GLY A 347 -15.87 1.24 -17.95
CA GLY A 347 -16.62 2.47 -17.78
C GLY A 347 -16.70 3.31 -19.06
N PRO A 348 -17.28 4.51 -18.98
CA PRO A 348 -17.44 5.40 -20.13
C PRO A 348 -16.08 5.83 -20.69
N ALA A 349 -16.01 6.15 -21.99
CA ALA A 349 -14.75 6.48 -22.67
C ALA A 349 -13.94 7.61 -21.98
N TRP A 350 -14.62 8.60 -21.40
CA TRP A 350 -13.97 9.69 -20.66
C TRP A 350 -13.26 9.24 -19.37
N ALA A 351 -13.61 8.07 -18.83
CA ALA A 351 -12.99 7.51 -17.63
C ALA A 351 -11.58 6.96 -17.86
N ARG A 352 -11.09 6.91 -19.12
CA ARG A 352 -9.70 6.61 -19.46
C ARG A 352 -8.73 7.40 -18.57
N ASN A 353 -7.61 6.76 -18.19
CA ASN A 353 -6.58 7.29 -17.27
C ASN A 353 -7.04 7.50 -15.83
N GLY A 354 -8.30 7.19 -15.51
CA GLY A 354 -8.78 7.15 -14.14
C GLY A 354 -8.54 5.80 -13.46
N SER A 355 -8.84 5.74 -12.17
CA SER A 355 -8.71 4.55 -11.32
C SER A 355 -9.76 4.56 -10.23
N TYR A 356 -10.25 3.39 -9.81
CA TYR A 356 -11.02 3.32 -8.58
C TYR A 356 -10.11 3.56 -7.39
N MET A 357 -10.64 4.25 -6.39
CA MET A 357 -10.00 4.47 -5.10
C MET A 357 -10.86 3.87 -3.99
N VAL A 358 -10.27 2.97 -3.21
CA VAL A 358 -10.87 2.46 -1.98
C VAL A 358 -10.28 3.23 -0.82
N PHE A 359 -11.12 3.77 0.06
CA PHE A 359 -10.70 4.35 1.33
C PHE A 359 -11.26 3.55 2.50
N ARG A 360 -10.42 3.20 3.47
CA ARG A 360 -10.83 2.62 4.75
C ARG A 360 -10.11 3.34 5.88
N ARG A 361 -10.86 3.79 6.88
CA ARG A 361 -10.33 4.27 8.16
C ARG A 361 -10.27 3.10 9.12
N LEU A 362 -9.09 2.54 9.33
CA LEU A 362 -8.88 1.33 10.13
C LEU A 362 -8.30 1.73 11.49
N ARG A 363 -9.12 1.75 12.55
CA ARG A 363 -8.65 1.96 13.92
C ARG A 363 -7.85 0.74 14.36
N GLN A 364 -6.70 0.97 14.99
CA GLN A 364 -5.81 -0.07 15.48
C GLN A 364 -5.72 -0.04 17.00
N ASP A 365 -6.12 -1.15 17.65
CA ASP A 365 -5.98 -1.36 19.09
C ASP A 365 -4.60 -1.97 19.42
N VAL A 366 -3.58 -1.12 19.33
CA VAL A 366 -2.16 -1.52 19.49
C VAL A 366 -1.89 -2.16 20.85
N GLY A 367 -2.50 -1.62 21.91
CA GLY A 367 -2.36 -2.15 23.27
C GLY A 367 -2.86 -3.58 23.39
N ARG A 368 -4.07 -3.85 22.87
CA ARG A 368 -4.65 -5.19 22.89
C ARG A 368 -3.88 -6.16 22.00
N PHE A 369 -3.48 -5.75 20.80
CA PHE A 369 -2.67 -6.58 19.92
C PHE A 369 -1.35 -7.02 20.58
N HIS A 370 -0.60 -6.07 21.15
CA HIS A 370 0.66 -6.40 21.86
C HIS A 370 0.43 -7.25 23.10
N THR A 371 -0.67 -7.00 23.84
CA THR A 371 -1.05 -7.83 25.01
C THR A 371 -1.31 -9.27 24.59
N PHE A 372 -2.04 -9.45 23.47
CA PHE A 372 -2.34 -10.75 22.92
C PHE A 372 -1.06 -11.48 22.50
N LEU A 373 -0.19 -10.85 21.70
CA LEU A 373 1.07 -11.46 21.27
C LEU A 373 1.97 -11.85 22.45
N ASN A 374 2.04 -11.02 23.49
CA ASN A 374 2.83 -11.28 24.68
C ASN A 374 2.33 -12.49 25.47
N ALA A 375 1.01 -12.58 25.67
CA ALA A 375 0.39 -13.71 26.35
C ALA A 375 0.51 -15.02 25.54
N GLU A 376 0.20 -14.95 24.25
CA GLU A 376 0.16 -16.12 23.38
C GLU A 376 1.55 -16.69 23.12
N ALA A 377 2.58 -15.87 22.90
CA ALA A 377 3.96 -16.35 22.73
C ALA A 377 4.46 -17.12 23.98
N ARG A 378 4.07 -16.68 25.19
CA ARG A 378 4.38 -17.40 26.43
C ARG A 378 3.63 -18.73 26.53
N ALA A 379 2.34 -18.75 26.20
CA ALA A 379 1.53 -19.97 26.21
C ALA A 379 2.03 -21.01 25.19
N LEU A 380 2.43 -20.56 24.00
CA LEU A 380 3.05 -21.40 22.98
C LEU A 380 4.39 -21.96 23.44
N ASN A 381 5.26 -21.16 24.06
CA ASN A 381 6.52 -21.66 24.61
C ASN A 381 6.31 -22.67 25.75
N GLN A 382 5.30 -22.47 26.62
CA GLN A 382 4.98 -23.41 27.69
C GLN A 382 4.49 -24.77 27.17
N SER A 383 3.71 -24.77 26.08
CA SER A 383 3.21 -26.00 25.46
C SER A 383 4.22 -26.64 24.50
N ASN A 384 5.06 -25.84 23.86
CA ASN A 384 6.13 -26.27 22.97
C ASN A 384 7.38 -25.38 23.15
N PRO A 385 8.38 -25.82 23.95
CA PRO A 385 9.57 -25.04 24.23
C PRO A 385 10.45 -24.69 23.02
N THR A 386 10.22 -25.29 21.84
CA THR A 386 10.93 -24.90 20.62
C THR A 386 10.44 -23.56 20.06
N PHE A 387 9.24 -23.12 20.43
CA PHE A 387 8.74 -21.79 20.05
C PHE A 387 9.35 -20.75 21.00
N PRO A 388 10.02 -19.69 20.51
CA PRO A 388 10.63 -18.70 21.39
C PRO A 388 9.55 -17.91 22.14
N PRO A 389 9.73 -17.59 23.44
CA PRO A 389 8.80 -16.74 24.20
C PRO A 389 8.95 -15.25 23.83
N ASP A 390 9.17 -14.95 22.54
CA ASP A 390 9.34 -13.60 22.00
C ASP A 390 8.07 -13.16 21.26
N PRO A 391 7.29 -12.19 21.78
CA PRO A 391 6.10 -11.68 21.08
C PRO A 391 6.42 -11.06 19.72
N ARG A 392 7.65 -10.59 19.47
CA ARG A 392 8.06 -10.10 18.16
C ARG A 392 8.12 -11.22 17.14
N PHE A 393 8.55 -12.41 17.54
CA PHE A 393 8.57 -13.56 16.63
C PHE A 393 7.14 -14.00 16.28
N LEU A 394 6.23 -14.03 17.25
CA LEU A 394 4.81 -14.31 16.98
C LEU A 394 4.17 -13.23 16.09
N GLY A 395 4.41 -11.96 16.37
CA GLY A 395 3.96 -10.86 15.51
C GLY A 395 4.53 -10.98 14.09
N THR A 396 5.79 -11.38 13.95
CA THR A 396 6.42 -11.65 12.65
C THR A 396 5.74 -12.80 11.92
N LYS A 397 5.33 -13.87 12.61
CA LYS A 397 4.53 -14.95 12.03
C LYS A 397 3.13 -14.47 11.61
N PHE A 398 2.55 -13.51 12.33
CA PHE A 398 1.24 -12.94 12.01
C PHE A 398 1.28 -12.02 10.79
N VAL A 399 2.35 -11.23 10.64
CA VAL A 399 2.52 -10.29 9.53
C VAL A 399 3.15 -10.98 8.31
N GLY A 400 4.11 -11.88 8.55
CA GLY A 400 5.04 -12.47 7.58
C GLY A 400 6.31 -11.63 7.35
N ARG A 401 6.48 -10.55 8.11
CA ARG A 401 7.68 -9.71 8.15
C ARG A 401 8.00 -9.33 9.57
N TRP A 402 9.28 -9.15 9.85
CA TRP A 402 9.72 -8.56 11.11
C TRP A 402 9.32 -7.09 11.19
N PRO A 403 9.28 -6.49 12.39
CA PRO A 403 9.04 -5.06 12.57
C PRO A 403 9.90 -4.18 11.66
N THR A 404 11.16 -4.55 11.42
CA THR A 404 12.07 -3.81 10.53
C THR A 404 11.74 -3.90 9.03
N GLY A 405 10.81 -4.76 8.64
CA GLY A 405 10.43 -5.04 7.25
C GLY A 405 11.11 -6.27 6.63
N ALA A 406 12.09 -6.88 7.30
CA ALA A 406 12.74 -8.09 6.82
C ALA A 406 11.71 -9.23 6.63
N PRO A 407 11.61 -9.86 5.45
CA PRO A 407 10.68 -10.95 5.24
C PRO A 407 11.11 -12.18 6.03
N ILE A 408 10.17 -12.83 6.73
CA ILE A 408 10.46 -14.04 7.51
C ILE A 408 11.02 -15.19 6.64
N MET A 409 10.70 -15.15 5.34
CA MET A 409 11.22 -16.08 4.32
C MET A 409 12.74 -16.01 4.11
N ARG A 410 13.39 -14.90 4.49
CA ARG A 410 14.85 -14.73 4.42
C ARG A 410 15.50 -14.49 5.80
N ALA A 411 14.70 -14.10 6.79
CA ALA A 411 15.08 -13.90 8.17
C ALA A 411 14.26 -14.82 9.08
N THR A 412 14.53 -16.13 9.04
CA THR A 412 13.62 -17.16 9.58
C THR A 412 13.57 -17.22 11.11
N GLN A 413 14.63 -16.78 11.79
CA GLN A 413 14.77 -16.89 13.25
C GLN A 413 15.01 -15.57 13.96
N THR A 414 15.71 -14.64 13.33
CA THR A 414 16.08 -13.34 13.93
C THR A 414 15.86 -12.21 12.95
N ASP A 415 15.47 -11.06 13.48
CA ASP A 415 15.26 -9.84 12.71
C ASP A 415 16.56 -9.35 12.06
N ASN A 416 16.46 -8.73 10.89
CA ASN A 416 17.60 -8.18 10.15
C ASN A 416 17.24 -6.82 9.53
N SER A 417 17.61 -5.73 10.20
CA SER A 417 17.28 -4.38 9.74
C SER A 417 17.98 -3.97 8.43
N GLU A 418 19.14 -4.57 8.10
CA GLU A 418 19.83 -4.30 6.83
C GLU A 418 19.07 -4.94 5.67
N LEU A 419 18.58 -6.17 5.87
CA LEU A 419 17.70 -6.84 4.92
C LEU A 419 16.40 -6.05 4.75
N GLY A 420 15.74 -5.67 5.85
CA GLY A 420 14.48 -4.89 5.80
C GLY A 420 14.60 -3.58 5.01
N ARG A 421 15.74 -2.89 5.11
CA ARG A 421 16.04 -1.64 4.39
C ARG A 421 16.55 -1.83 2.95
N SER A 422 16.89 -3.06 2.56
CA SER A 422 17.39 -3.33 1.22
C SER A 422 16.24 -3.53 0.24
N ASP A 423 15.92 -2.47 -0.50
CA ASP A 423 14.94 -2.48 -1.60
C ASP A 423 15.18 -3.58 -2.65
N CYS A 424 16.42 -4.06 -2.78
CA CYS A 424 16.79 -5.12 -3.72
C CYS A 424 16.64 -6.53 -3.14
N ALA A 425 16.35 -6.68 -1.84
CA ALA A 425 16.36 -7.97 -1.15
C ALA A 425 15.11 -8.24 -0.31
N ASN A 426 14.49 -7.19 0.26
CA ASN A 426 13.37 -7.31 1.19
C ASN A 426 12.07 -7.84 0.57
N ASN A 427 12.00 -8.00 -0.75
CA ASN A 427 10.84 -8.55 -1.44
C ASN A 427 11.16 -9.75 -2.34
N ASP A 428 12.43 -10.15 -2.40
CA ASP A 428 12.96 -11.21 -3.27
C ASP A 428 12.81 -12.59 -2.62
N PHE A 429 11.61 -13.15 -2.72
CA PHE A 429 11.27 -14.48 -2.23
C PHE A 429 9.98 -14.95 -2.87
N GLU A 430 9.81 -16.26 -2.99
CA GLU A 430 8.53 -16.90 -3.30
C GLU A 430 8.16 -17.86 -2.16
N PHE A 431 6.94 -18.40 -2.19
CA PHE A 431 6.45 -19.27 -1.12
C PHE A 431 6.55 -20.76 -1.47
N MET A 432 6.29 -21.16 -2.70
CA MET A 432 6.36 -22.57 -3.13
C MET A 432 7.73 -22.96 -3.66
N HIS A 433 8.42 -22.04 -4.33
CA HIS A 433 9.72 -22.31 -4.95
C HIS A 433 10.84 -21.47 -4.30
N PRO A 434 12.07 -22.00 -4.23
CA PRO A 434 13.21 -21.18 -3.84
C PRO A 434 13.51 -20.17 -4.95
N VAL A 435 14.03 -19.00 -4.56
CA VAL A 435 14.49 -17.96 -5.50
C VAL A 435 15.99 -17.84 -5.39
N ASN A 436 16.67 -17.79 -6.53
CA ASN A 436 18.11 -17.49 -6.56
C ASN A 436 18.29 -15.98 -6.41
N PRO A 437 19.00 -15.50 -5.37
CA PRO A 437 19.30 -14.08 -5.24
C PRO A 437 20.10 -13.56 -6.44
N CYS A 438 19.90 -12.28 -6.79
CA CYS A 438 20.67 -11.60 -7.82
C CYS A 438 22.17 -11.59 -7.47
N PRO A 439 23.04 -12.08 -8.37
CA PRO A 439 24.47 -12.17 -8.10
C PRO A 439 25.09 -10.79 -7.94
N ASP A 440 26.08 -10.69 -7.03
CA ASP A 440 26.85 -9.47 -6.82
C ASP A 440 27.85 -9.30 -7.98
N THR A 441 27.39 -8.76 -9.10
CA THR A 441 28.26 -8.52 -10.26
C THR A 441 29.00 -7.18 -10.12
N PRO A 442 30.36 -7.15 -10.21
CA PRO A 442 31.15 -5.94 -10.02
C PRO A 442 30.86 -4.78 -10.99
N ASN A 443 30.16 -5.04 -12.10
CA ASN A 443 29.89 -4.05 -13.17
C ASN A 443 28.42 -3.61 -13.26
N SER A 444 27.57 -3.97 -12.31
CA SER A 444 26.18 -3.54 -12.26
C SER A 444 26.07 -2.12 -11.70
N VAL A 445 26.35 -1.11 -12.52
CA VAL A 445 26.18 0.31 -12.14
C VAL A 445 24.68 0.70 -12.06
N THR A 446 23.76 -0.16 -12.55
CA THR A 446 22.33 0.15 -12.67
C THR A 446 21.34 -0.93 -12.18
N GLY A 447 21.81 -2.13 -11.82
CA GLY A 447 20.96 -3.26 -11.37
C GLY A 447 21.04 -3.54 -9.86
N CYS A 448 20.00 -4.18 -9.33
CA CYS A 448 19.95 -4.73 -7.99
C CYS A 448 20.96 -5.86 -7.82
N SER A 449 21.54 -5.95 -6.61
CA SER A 449 22.39 -7.06 -6.15
C SER A 449 22.00 -7.41 -4.73
N ASN A 450 21.94 -8.71 -4.41
CA ASN A 450 21.54 -9.17 -3.08
C ASN A 450 22.06 -10.57 -2.73
N GLY A 451 23.09 -11.06 -3.42
CA GLY A 451 23.52 -12.46 -3.40
C GLY A 451 24.41 -12.84 -2.22
N ALA A 452 25.43 -12.04 -1.90
CA ALA A 452 26.35 -12.36 -0.80
C ALA A 452 25.97 -11.72 0.54
N LEU A 453 24.99 -10.81 0.55
CA LEU A 453 24.68 -9.98 1.73
C LEU A 453 23.63 -10.58 2.67
N PHE A 454 22.73 -11.44 2.16
CA PHE A 454 21.58 -11.94 2.92
C PHE A 454 21.33 -13.42 2.67
N PRO A 455 20.67 -14.14 3.61
CA PRO A 455 20.31 -15.54 3.40
C PRO A 455 19.45 -15.73 2.14
N GLU A 456 19.65 -16.87 1.46
CA GLU A 456 18.86 -17.28 0.31
C GLU A 456 17.42 -17.59 0.73
N PRO A 457 16.41 -17.10 -0.01
CA PRO A 457 15.01 -17.43 0.25
C PRO A 457 14.76 -18.91 -0.08
N GLN A 458 14.31 -19.66 0.93
CA GLN A 458 13.95 -21.07 0.78
C GLN A 458 12.46 -21.22 0.50
N ALA A 459 12.08 -22.31 -0.15
CA ALA A 459 10.67 -22.69 -0.31
C ALA A 459 10.01 -22.98 1.05
N ASP A 460 8.73 -22.66 1.18
CA ASP A 460 7.88 -22.94 2.34
C ASP A 460 6.49 -23.46 1.94
N PRO A 461 6.41 -24.59 1.20
CA PRO A 461 5.15 -25.14 0.70
C PRO A 461 4.22 -25.65 1.82
N SER A 462 4.74 -25.78 3.04
CA SER A 462 3.99 -26.21 4.22
C SER A 462 3.61 -25.08 5.18
N GLY A 463 4.01 -23.82 4.91
CA GLY A 463 3.72 -22.70 5.80
C GLY A 463 4.43 -22.74 7.16
N MET A 464 5.53 -23.49 7.26
CA MET A 464 6.33 -23.64 8.47
C MET A 464 7.08 -22.35 8.81
N THR A 465 7.57 -21.65 7.78
CA THR A 465 8.29 -20.39 7.92
C THR A 465 7.32 -19.21 7.98
N CYS A 466 6.47 -19.05 6.98
CA CYS A 466 5.46 -18.02 6.90
C CYS A 466 4.08 -18.70 6.90
N PRO A 467 3.31 -18.66 8.00
CA PRO A 467 1.98 -19.29 8.03
C PRO A 467 1.10 -18.84 6.87
N PHE A 468 0.26 -19.72 6.33
CA PHE A 468 -0.72 -19.34 5.30
C PHE A 468 -1.71 -18.26 5.75
N ALA A 469 -1.95 -18.16 7.06
CA ALA A 469 -2.75 -17.11 7.68
C ALA A 469 -1.97 -15.78 7.93
N ALA A 470 -0.66 -15.75 7.65
CA ALA A 470 0.14 -14.53 7.76
C ALA A 470 -0.37 -13.47 6.78
N HIS A 471 -0.42 -12.22 7.24
CA HIS A 471 -1.05 -11.13 6.50
C HIS A 471 -0.52 -10.99 5.07
N ILE A 472 0.81 -10.92 4.88
CA ILE A 472 1.38 -10.76 3.52
C ILE A 472 1.09 -11.95 2.60
N ARG A 473 0.95 -13.17 3.15
CA ARG A 473 0.70 -14.41 2.39
C ARG A 473 -0.78 -14.55 2.05
N LYS A 474 -1.68 -14.05 2.90
CA LYS A 474 -3.11 -13.92 2.59
C LYS A 474 -3.37 -12.89 1.51
N VAL A 475 -2.80 -11.68 1.62
CA VAL A 475 -3.13 -10.58 0.70
C VAL A 475 -2.38 -10.64 -0.62
N TYR A 476 -1.25 -11.34 -0.68
CA TYR A 476 -0.55 -11.67 -1.91
C TYR A 476 0.10 -13.07 -1.77
N PRO A 477 -0.65 -14.14 -2.09
CA PRO A 477 -0.19 -15.54 -2.00
C PRO A 477 0.99 -15.90 -2.91
N ARG A 478 1.39 -15.00 -3.80
CA ARG A 478 2.42 -15.23 -4.82
C ARG A 478 2.23 -16.56 -5.57
N ASP A 479 3.24 -17.43 -5.57
CA ASP A 479 3.25 -18.74 -6.22
C ASP A 479 2.64 -19.88 -5.37
N ASP A 480 1.99 -19.59 -4.24
CA ASP A 480 1.20 -20.59 -3.49
C ASP A 480 0.23 -21.35 -4.39
N ILE A 481 0.08 -22.65 -4.19
CA ILE A 481 -0.96 -23.41 -4.88
C ILE A 481 -2.33 -23.04 -4.29
N THR A 482 -3.08 -22.29 -5.07
CA THR A 482 -4.46 -21.86 -4.78
C THR A 482 -5.50 -22.75 -5.48
N PRO A 483 -6.76 -22.76 -5.00
CA PRO A 483 -7.84 -23.47 -5.67
C PRO A 483 -8.01 -23.09 -7.15
N GLU A 484 -7.83 -21.81 -7.49
CA GLU A 484 -8.01 -21.28 -8.85
C GLU A 484 -6.89 -21.69 -9.81
N GLY A 485 -5.69 -21.97 -9.30
CA GLY A 485 -4.60 -22.53 -10.11
C GLY A 485 -4.69 -24.03 -10.33
N GLY A 486 -5.67 -24.72 -9.73
CA GLY A 486 -5.94 -26.13 -10.00
C GLY A 486 -4.79 -27.08 -9.68
N GLY A 487 -3.99 -26.76 -8.64
CA GLY A 487 -2.83 -27.55 -8.27
C GLY A 487 -1.50 -27.14 -8.93
N ASN A 488 -1.50 -26.09 -9.77
CA ASN A 488 -0.31 -25.59 -10.44
C ASN A 488 0.06 -24.19 -9.91
N SER A 489 1.27 -24.06 -9.36
CA SER A 489 1.78 -22.82 -8.75
C SER A 489 1.87 -21.65 -9.73
N GLU A 490 2.29 -21.90 -10.96
CA GLU A 490 2.40 -20.87 -11.99
C GLU A 490 1.00 -20.33 -12.36
N ALA A 491 0.03 -21.22 -12.55
CA ALA A 491 -1.36 -20.85 -12.79
C ALA A 491 -1.97 -20.10 -11.60
N SER A 492 -1.63 -20.49 -10.38
CA SER A 492 -2.02 -19.78 -9.17
C SER A 492 -1.42 -18.38 -9.13
N GLU A 493 -0.13 -18.22 -9.38
CA GLU A 493 0.53 -16.92 -9.38
C GLU A 493 -0.13 -15.99 -10.41
N ARG A 494 -0.33 -16.45 -11.64
CA ARG A 494 -1.01 -15.69 -12.69
C ARG A 494 -2.37 -15.18 -12.25
N HIS A 495 -3.16 -16.02 -11.59
CA HIS A 495 -4.46 -15.64 -11.07
C HIS A 495 -4.32 -14.62 -9.94
N THR A 496 -3.42 -14.88 -8.98
CA THR A 496 -3.14 -13.98 -7.85
C THR A 496 -2.68 -12.58 -8.31
N GLN A 497 -1.97 -12.48 -9.44
CA GLN A 497 -1.58 -11.21 -10.04
C GLN A 497 -2.78 -10.34 -10.47
N THR A 498 -3.94 -10.94 -10.82
CA THR A 498 -5.16 -10.18 -11.20
C THR A 498 -5.89 -9.51 -10.01
N HIS A 499 -5.37 -9.70 -8.79
CA HIS A 499 -5.98 -9.20 -7.55
C HIS A 499 -5.09 -8.17 -6.84
N ARG A 500 -4.00 -7.72 -7.47
CA ARG A 500 -3.03 -6.80 -6.88
C ARG A 500 -3.67 -5.43 -6.64
N LEU A 501 -3.17 -4.72 -5.62
CA LEU A 501 -3.61 -3.38 -5.24
C LEU A 501 -2.41 -2.44 -5.16
N LEU A 502 -2.58 -1.18 -5.57
CA LEU A 502 -1.61 -0.11 -5.29
C LEU A 502 -1.97 0.58 -3.99
N ARG A 503 -1.26 0.28 -2.90
CA ARG A 503 -1.56 0.86 -1.58
C ARG A 503 -0.87 2.21 -1.37
N ARG A 504 -1.58 3.19 -0.83
CA ARG A 504 -1.11 4.55 -0.46
C ARG A 504 -1.54 4.89 0.97
N GLY A 505 -1.53 3.90 1.85
CA GLY A 505 -1.96 4.08 3.23
C GLY A 505 -0.99 4.95 4.03
N ILE A 506 -1.51 5.63 5.06
CA ILE A 506 -0.71 6.39 6.02
C ILE A 506 -1.31 6.28 7.42
N PRO A 507 -0.50 6.21 8.49
CA PRO A 507 -1.03 6.20 9.85
C PRO A 507 -1.82 7.47 10.19
N TYR A 508 -2.75 7.36 11.14
CA TYR A 508 -3.38 8.50 11.80
C TYR A 508 -3.34 8.36 13.32
N GLY A 509 -3.51 9.48 14.00
CA GLY A 509 -3.47 9.57 15.46
C GLY A 509 -2.05 9.57 16.02
N PRO A 510 -1.90 9.79 17.35
CA PRO A 510 -0.61 9.77 18.00
C PRO A 510 -0.02 8.36 18.04
N VAL A 511 1.32 8.28 18.04
CA VAL A 511 2.04 7.02 18.27
C VAL A 511 1.55 6.35 19.55
N SER A 512 1.20 5.07 19.47
CA SER A 512 0.93 4.28 20.68
C SER A 512 2.19 4.15 21.55
N PRO A 513 2.10 4.31 22.88
CA PRO A 513 3.19 4.03 23.81
C PRO A 513 3.40 2.52 24.03
N SER A 514 2.50 1.67 23.53
CA SER A 514 2.58 0.22 23.66
C SER A 514 3.76 -0.34 22.86
N SER A 515 4.53 -1.25 23.47
CA SER A 515 5.50 -2.10 22.76
C SER A 515 5.17 -3.58 22.95
N LEU A 516 5.78 -4.45 22.16
CA LEU A 516 5.58 -5.90 22.25
C LEU A 516 6.06 -6.46 23.60
N GLU A 517 7.08 -5.84 24.20
CA GLU A 517 7.65 -6.19 25.50
C GLU A 517 6.89 -5.55 26.68
N ALA A 518 6.31 -4.37 26.48
CA ALA A 518 5.56 -3.63 27.49
C ALA A 518 4.22 -3.12 26.90
N PRO A 519 3.20 -3.99 26.80
CA PRO A 519 1.91 -3.62 26.24
C PRO A 519 1.20 -2.56 27.10
N VAL A 520 0.62 -1.54 26.45
CA VAL A 520 -0.17 -0.49 27.11
C VAL A 520 -1.48 -0.27 26.35
N ILE A 521 -2.61 -0.44 27.04
CA ILE A 521 -3.94 -0.12 26.52
C ILE A 521 -4.32 1.29 26.97
N ASP A 522 -4.48 2.22 26.04
CA ASP A 522 -4.76 3.63 26.33
C ASP A 522 -6.10 4.15 25.77
N GLY A 523 -6.80 3.36 24.95
CA GLY A 523 -8.09 3.72 24.37
C GLY A 523 -8.05 4.89 23.38
N VAL A 524 -6.87 5.32 22.93
CA VAL A 524 -6.75 6.47 22.03
C VAL A 524 -6.99 6.06 20.58
N ASP A 525 -7.79 6.87 19.88
CA ASP A 525 -8.12 6.68 18.47
C ASP A 525 -6.91 6.96 17.57
N ARG A 526 -6.45 5.89 16.92
CA ARG A 526 -5.31 5.85 16.02
C ARG A 526 -5.45 4.65 15.10
N GLY A 527 -4.72 4.66 14.00
CA GLY A 527 -4.67 3.49 13.13
C GLY A 527 -4.10 3.84 11.77
N LEU A 528 -4.71 3.29 10.73
CA LEU A 528 -4.29 3.44 9.34
C LEU A 528 -5.42 4.03 8.49
N LEU A 529 -5.08 5.06 7.72
CA LEU A 529 -5.89 5.52 6.60
C LEU A 529 -5.48 4.68 5.40
N PHE A 530 -6.16 3.57 5.19
CA PHE A 530 -5.90 2.71 4.04
C PHE A 530 -6.50 3.35 2.79
N VAL A 531 -5.67 3.50 1.76
CA VAL A 531 -6.06 3.91 0.41
C VAL A 531 -5.49 2.91 -0.56
N SER A 532 -6.29 2.43 -1.51
CA SER A 532 -5.80 1.63 -2.63
C SER A 532 -6.38 2.03 -3.97
N TYR A 533 -5.59 1.83 -5.02
CA TYR A 533 -5.97 2.05 -6.41
C TYR A 533 -5.99 0.75 -7.20
N GLN A 534 -7.03 0.61 -8.03
CA GLN A 534 -7.33 -0.58 -8.82
C GLN A 534 -8.30 -0.25 -9.95
N SER A 535 -8.41 -1.09 -10.98
CA SER A 535 -9.39 -0.94 -12.06
C SER A 535 -10.69 -1.71 -11.82
N SER A 536 -10.71 -2.65 -10.87
CA SER A 536 -11.92 -3.34 -10.39
C SER A 536 -11.94 -3.46 -8.87
N ILE A 537 -12.94 -2.88 -8.22
CA ILE A 537 -13.15 -3.00 -6.77
C ILE A 537 -13.61 -4.42 -6.44
N VAL A 538 -14.56 -4.95 -7.22
CA VAL A 538 -15.07 -6.31 -7.04
C VAL A 538 -13.98 -7.35 -7.29
N GLY A 539 -13.24 -7.17 -8.38
CA GLY A 539 -12.19 -8.08 -8.82
C GLY A 539 -10.95 -8.05 -7.94
N GLN A 540 -10.66 -6.95 -7.24
CA GLN A 540 -9.40 -6.82 -6.50
C GLN A 540 -9.65 -6.62 -5.00
N PHE A 541 -10.08 -5.43 -4.55
CA PHE A 541 -10.19 -5.13 -3.12
C PHE A 541 -11.22 -6.03 -2.40
N GLU A 542 -12.43 -6.16 -2.94
CA GLU A 542 -13.44 -7.04 -2.34
C GLU A 542 -13.02 -8.51 -2.44
N PHE A 543 -12.40 -8.90 -3.55
CA PHE A 543 -11.97 -10.29 -3.75
C PHE A 543 -10.98 -10.71 -2.68
N VAL A 544 -9.89 -9.95 -2.51
CA VAL A 544 -8.85 -10.19 -1.50
C VAL A 544 -9.45 -10.20 -0.10
N SER A 545 -10.33 -9.23 0.21
CA SER A 545 -11.01 -9.16 1.51
C SER A 545 -11.85 -10.40 1.78
N ARG A 546 -12.65 -10.84 0.80
CA ARG A 546 -13.68 -11.88 0.99
C ARG A 546 -13.15 -13.29 0.93
N PHE A 547 -12.35 -13.56 -0.09
CA PHE A 547 -11.97 -14.90 -0.51
C PHE A 547 -10.59 -15.31 0.01
N TRP A 548 -9.77 -14.35 0.44
CA TRP A 548 -8.47 -14.64 1.04
C TRP A 548 -8.43 -14.27 2.53
N ILE A 549 -8.62 -12.98 2.87
CA ILE A 549 -8.53 -12.46 4.25
C ILE A 549 -9.59 -13.10 5.16
N ASP A 550 -10.88 -13.02 4.77
CA ASP A 550 -12.03 -13.49 5.55
C ASP A 550 -12.41 -14.95 5.26
N ASN A 551 -11.53 -15.70 4.59
CA ASN A 551 -11.77 -17.09 4.24
C ASN A 551 -10.86 -18.01 5.06
N PRO A 552 -11.39 -18.74 6.06
CA PRO A 552 -10.61 -19.67 6.85
C PRO A 552 -10.14 -20.91 6.08
N ASP A 553 -10.66 -21.13 4.88
CA ASP A 553 -10.34 -22.28 4.03
C ASP A 553 -9.48 -21.90 2.82
N PHE A 554 -8.91 -20.70 2.81
CA PHE A 554 -7.95 -20.27 1.80
C PHE A 554 -6.50 -20.29 2.33
N PRO A 555 -5.53 -20.88 1.60
CA PRO A 555 -5.66 -21.53 0.29
C PRO A 555 -6.16 -22.99 0.35
N PHE A 556 -6.26 -23.56 1.56
CA PHE A 556 -6.84 -24.88 1.79
C PHE A 556 -7.65 -24.89 3.10
N ASN A 557 -8.47 -25.92 3.26
CA ASN A 557 -9.36 -26.07 4.41
C ASN A 557 -8.62 -25.91 5.74
N GLN A 558 -9.16 -25.05 6.62
CA GLN A 558 -8.63 -24.77 7.95
C GLN A 558 -7.21 -24.14 7.99
N ALA A 559 -6.80 -23.43 6.94
CA ALA A 559 -5.64 -22.55 6.99
C ALA A 559 -5.85 -21.39 8.00
N GLY A 560 -7.11 -20.94 8.10
CA GLY A 560 -7.59 -19.92 9.03
C GLY A 560 -7.63 -18.51 8.44
N PHE A 561 -8.16 -17.58 9.23
CA PHE A 561 -8.31 -16.17 8.87
C PHE A 561 -6.96 -15.45 8.89
N ASP A 562 -6.88 -14.33 8.18
CA ASP A 562 -5.78 -13.37 8.31
C ASP A 562 -5.63 -12.92 9.78
N PHE A 563 -4.40 -12.98 10.30
CA PHE A 563 -4.09 -12.65 11.69
C PHE A 563 -4.12 -11.15 12.03
N LEU A 564 -4.20 -10.23 11.08
CA LEU A 564 -4.23 -8.79 11.34
C LEU A 564 -5.60 -8.19 11.11
N ILE A 565 -6.26 -8.58 10.03
CA ILE A 565 -7.47 -7.91 9.54
C ILE A 565 -8.61 -8.86 9.16
N GLY A 566 -8.48 -10.16 9.40
CA GLY A 566 -9.55 -11.13 9.16
C GLY A 566 -10.79 -10.84 10.01
N GLN A 567 -11.96 -10.88 9.38
CA GLN A 567 -13.26 -10.63 10.01
C GLN A 567 -14.20 -11.82 9.86
N SER A 568 -14.94 -12.12 10.93
CA SER A 568 -15.93 -13.22 10.96
C SER A 568 -17.39 -12.73 10.98
N ASN A 569 -17.66 -11.45 10.74
CA ASN A 569 -19.01 -10.88 10.95
C ASN A 569 -20.01 -11.16 9.82
N LYS A 570 -19.76 -12.14 8.94
CA LYS A 570 -20.63 -12.49 7.82
C LYS A 570 -22.04 -12.89 8.34
N PRO A 571 -23.12 -12.39 7.71
CA PRO A 571 -24.49 -12.77 8.10
C PRO A 571 -24.71 -14.28 7.98
N ASN A 572 -25.35 -14.88 8.99
CA ASN A 572 -25.72 -16.30 9.03
C ASN A 572 -24.55 -17.28 8.95
N ASP A 573 -23.33 -16.91 9.35
CA ASP A 573 -22.25 -17.88 9.48
C ASP A 573 -22.53 -18.83 10.68
N PRO A 574 -22.92 -20.10 10.44
CA PRO A 574 -23.26 -21.03 11.51
C PRO A 574 -22.02 -21.50 12.29
N THR A 575 -20.81 -21.20 11.79
CA THR A 575 -19.55 -21.50 12.47
C THR A 575 -19.13 -20.41 13.45
N ASN A 576 -19.80 -19.25 13.41
CA ASN A 576 -19.51 -18.10 14.27
C ASN A 576 -20.12 -18.27 15.68
N ASN A 577 -19.54 -19.19 16.45
CA ASN A 577 -19.89 -19.50 17.83
C ASN A 577 -19.31 -18.45 18.81
N GLY A 578 -19.66 -17.17 18.62
CA GLY A 578 -19.28 -16.07 19.54
C GLY A 578 -18.13 -15.17 19.09
N ASN A 579 -18.01 -14.86 17.79
CA ASN A 579 -16.94 -14.08 17.15
C ASN A 579 -15.54 -14.67 17.30
N ILE A 580 -15.41 -15.98 17.48
CA ILE A 580 -14.10 -16.63 17.57
C ILE A 580 -13.51 -16.73 16.16
N ILE A 581 -12.43 -15.98 15.93
CA ILE A 581 -11.59 -16.05 14.75
C ILE A 581 -10.42 -16.98 15.06
N SER A 582 -9.93 -17.69 14.05
CA SER A 582 -8.81 -18.60 14.23
C SER A 582 -7.89 -18.70 13.03
N GLY A 583 -6.59 -18.87 13.30
CA GLY A 583 -5.53 -19.01 12.31
C GLY A 583 -4.61 -20.17 12.64
N ARG A 584 -4.23 -20.98 11.65
CA ARG A 584 -3.27 -22.06 11.84
C ARG A 584 -1.86 -21.48 11.95
N LEU A 585 -1.12 -21.91 12.97
CA LEU A 585 0.28 -21.52 13.19
C LEU A 585 1.16 -22.77 13.24
N PRO A 586 1.77 -23.16 12.11
CA PRO A 586 2.76 -24.22 12.10
C PRO A 586 4.00 -23.87 12.93
N ILE A 587 4.48 -24.80 13.75
CA ILE A 587 5.67 -24.63 14.61
C ILE A 587 6.69 -25.73 14.35
N THR A 588 6.33 -26.99 14.66
CA THR A 588 7.14 -28.20 14.41
C THR A 588 6.49 -29.16 13.44
N ASP A 589 5.20 -28.97 13.14
CA ASP A 589 4.36 -29.77 12.25
C ASP A 589 3.49 -28.81 11.41
N PRO A 590 3.31 -29.05 10.10
CA PRO A 590 2.36 -28.33 9.25
C PRO A 590 0.91 -28.30 9.79
N ASN A 591 0.53 -29.27 10.64
CA ASN A 591 -0.74 -29.28 11.37
C ASN A 591 -0.62 -28.69 12.80
N GLY A 592 0.28 -27.72 12.98
CA GLY A 592 0.53 -27.04 14.25
C GLY A 592 -0.70 -26.38 14.88
N PRO A 593 -0.54 -25.76 16.06
CA PRO A 593 -1.66 -25.23 16.84
C PRO A 593 -2.50 -24.23 16.05
N THR A 594 -3.77 -24.13 16.45
CA THR A 594 -4.68 -23.10 15.99
C THR A 594 -4.73 -21.98 17.03
N ILE A 595 -4.32 -20.78 16.63
CA ILE A 595 -4.45 -19.58 17.45
C ILE A 595 -5.89 -19.08 17.34
N ARG A 596 -6.48 -18.68 18.46
CA ARG A 596 -7.87 -18.22 18.54
C ARG A 596 -7.96 -16.87 19.25
N TRP A 597 -8.78 -15.98 18.73
CA TRP A 597 -9.07 -14.68 19.34
C TRP A 597 -10.54 -14.32 19.12
N ASN A 598 -11.07 -13.42 19.93
CA ASN A 598 -12.48 -13.03 19.91
C ASN A 598 -12.70 -11.51 19.91
N GLN A 599 -11.62 -10.75 19.71
CA GLN A 599 -11.64 -9.31 19.60
C GLN A 599 -10.78 -8.86 18.43
N ASP A 600 -11.35 -8.06 17.55
CA ASP A 600 -10.62 -7.45 16.45
C ASP A 600 -9.73 -6.32 16.99
N TRP A 601 -8.44 -6.34 16.64
CA TRP A 601 -7.53 -5.21 16.87
C TRP A 601 -7.51 -4.22 15.70
N THR A 602 -8.06 -4.59 14.55
CA THR A 602 -8.24 -3.70 13.40
C THR A 602 -9.73 -3.50 13.16
N ILE A 603 -10.23 -2.29 13.39
CA ILE A 603 -11.67 -1.98 13.38
C ILE A 603 -11.94 -0.90 12.34
N THR A 604 -12.80 -1.20 11.37
CA THR A 604 -13.24 -0.22 10.38
C THR A 604 -14.13 0.84 11.03
N THR A 605 -13.73 2.09 10.95
CA THR A 605 -14.48 3.23 11.51
C THR A 605 -14.91 4.23 10.44
N GLY A 606 -14.67 3.91 9.16
CA GLY A 606 -15.07 4.72 8.03
C GLY A 606 -14.57 4.14 6.73
N GLY A 607 -15.17 4.55 5.62
CA GLY A 607 -14.74 4.11 4.31
C GLY A 607 -15.68 4.46 3.19
N GLY A 608 -15.18 4.34 1.96
CA GLY A 608 -15.96 4.64 0.77
C GLY A 608 -15.29 4.15 -0.50
N PHE A 609 -16.12 3.95 -1.54
CA PHE A 609 -15.65 3.68 -2.89
C PHE A 609 -15.76 4.93 -3.75
N TYR A 610 -14.64 5.30 -4.37
CA TYR A 610 -14.51 6.50 -5.17
C TYR A 610 -13.85 6.17 -6.51
N PHE A 611 -13.92 7.13 -7.43
CA PHE A 611 -13.20 7.11 -8.70
C PHE A 611 -12.35 8.37 -8.80
N CYS A 612 -11.06 8.19 -9.10
CA CYS A 612 -10.15 9.26 -9.45
C CYS A 612 -10.17 9.45 -10.96
N PRO A 613 -10.84 10.49 -11.50
CA PRO A 613 -10.87 10.77 -12.93
C PRO A 613 -9.51 11.26 -13.45
N SER A 614 -9.34 11.24 -14.77
CA SER A 614 -8.21 11.90 -15.44
C SER A 614 -8.30 13.42 -15.36
N ILE A 615 -7.18 14.10 -15.65
CA ILE A 615 -7.15 15.57 -15.74
C ILE A 615 -8.10 16.07 -16.83
N GLN A 616 -8.10 15.44 -18.00
CA GLN A 616 -9.05 15.72 -19.08
C GLN A 616 -10.50 15.55 -18.62
N ALA A 617 -10.85 14.45 -17.96
CA ALA A 617 -12.22 14.22 -17.48
C ALA A 617 -12.68 15.29 -16.49
N LEU A 618 -11.80 15.72 -15.58
CA LEU A 618 -12.08 16.84 -14.68
C LEU A 618 -12.36 18.12 -15.46
N ARG A 619 -11.56 18.41 -16.48
CA ARG A 619 -11.65 19.65 -17.28
C ARG A 619 -12.85 19.68 -18.22
N GLU A 620 -13.21 18.55 -18.82
CA GLU A 620 -14.14 18.51 -19.97
C GLU A 620 -15.51 17.90 -19.63
N VAL A 621 -15.59 17.06 -18.60
CA VAL A 621 -16.81 16.31 -18.27
C VAL A 621 -17.41 16.74 -16.94
N LEU A 622 -16.57 16.88 -15.91
CA LEU A 622 -17.02 17.11 -14.53
C LEU A 622 -17.15 18.60 -14.16
N THR A 623 -16.79 19.52 -15.06
CA THR A 623 -16.83 20.97 -14.85
C THR A 623 -17.60 21.70 -15.97
N VAL A 624 -17.85 23.01 -15.82
CA VAL A 624 -18.54 23.87 -16.82
C VAL A 624 -17.75 25.13 -17.13
#